data_AF-A0A2L2YCL5-F1
#
_entry.id   AF-A0A2L2YCL5-F1
#
_cell.length_a   1.000
_cell.length_b   1.000
_cell.length_c   1.000
_cell.angle_alpha   90.00
_cell.angle_beta   90.00
_cell.angle_gamma   90.00
#
_symmetry.space_group_name_H-M   'P 1'
#
loop_
_entity.id
_entity.type
_entity.pdbx_description
1 polymer ?
#
loop_
_entity_poly.entity_id
_entity_poly.type
_entity_poly.pdbx_seq_one_letter_code
_entity_poly.pdbx_strand_id
1 'polypeptide(L)' 'PLLFPSFIHTQKRNPVTHLKDVDMFWDFISLRPETTHQVSFLFSDRGIPIGYRHMNGYG' A
#
# COMPACT_ATOMS: atom_id res chain seq x y z
N PRO A 1 3.89 -14.28 -9.08
CA PRO A 1 3.36 -12.92 -8.90
C PRO A 1 4.36 -11.84 -9.36
N LEU A 2 4.26 -11.40 -10.62
CA LEU A 2 5.25 -10.53 -11.27
C LEU A 2 5.28 -9.09 -10.72
N LEU A 3 4.13 -8.56 -10.29
CA LEU A 3 3.97 -7.16 -9.88
C LEU A 3 4.20 -6.93 -8.38
N PHE A 4 4.31 -8.00 -7.59
CA PHE A 4 4.45 -7.90 -6.14
C PHE A 4 5.75 -7.17 -5.72
N PRO A 5 6.93 -7.44 -6.32
CA PRO A 5 8.13 -6.65 -6.01
C PRO A 5 7.97 -5.16 -6.33
N SER A 6 7.34 -4.83 -7.48
CA SER A 6 7.09 -3.44 -7.87
C SER A 6 6.15 -2.72 -6.91
N PHE A 7 5.07 -3.39 -6.47
CA PHE A 7 4.18 -2.85 -5.45
C PHE A 7 4.91 -2.59 -4.13
N ILE A 8 5.73 -3.52 -3.65
CA ILE A 8 6.47 -3.33 -2.40
C ILE A 8 7.50 -2.20 -2.51
N HIS A 9 8.12 -2.00 -3.67
CA HIS A 9 9.03 -0.87 -3.89
C HIS A 9 8.30 0.47 -3.81
N THR A 10 7.10 0.58 -4.39
CA THR A 10 6.33 1.84 -4.37
C THR A 10 5.84 2.21 -2.97
N GLN A 11 5.61 1.21 -2.11
CA GLN A 11 5.28 1.40 -0.70
C GLN A 11 6.50 1.76 0.18
N LYS A 12 7.74 1.62 -0.32
CA LYS A 12 8.98 1.81 0.45
C LYS A 12 9.49 3.25 0.34
N ARG A 13 10.78 3.43 0.02
CA ARG A 13 11.49 4.72 -0.01
C ARG A 13 12.04 4.90 -1.42
N ASN A 14 12.09 6.15 -1.88
CA ASN A 14 12.70 6.50 -3.14
C ASN A 14 14.20 6.09 -3.13
N PRO A 15 14.71 5.43 -4.19
CA PRO A 15 16.07 4.90 -4.22
C PRO A 15 17.16 5.98 -4.19
N VAL A 16 16.85 7.21 -4.63
CA VAL A 16 17.80 8.33 -4.67
C VAL A 16 17.81 9.10 -3.35
N THR A 17 16.64 9.45 -2.82
CA THR A 17 16.53 10.32 -1.63
C THR A 17 16.40 9.55 -0.33
N HIS A 18 16.08 8.26 -0.40
CA HIS A 18 15.78 7.40 0.75
C HIS A 18 14.64 7.93 1.65
N LEU A 19 13.76 8.76 1.09
CA LEU A 19 12.56 9.30 1.72
C LEU A 19 11.30 8.59 1.21
N LYS A 20 10.18 8.76 1.94
CA LYS A 20 8.86 8.36 1.43
C LYS A 20 8.48 9.24 0.25
N ASP A 21 7.89 8.62 -0.77
CA ASP A 21 7.55 9.26 -2.03
C ASP A 21 6.08 8.99 -2.34
N VAL A 22 5.27 10.04 -2.28
CA VAL A 22 3.83 9.99 -2.49
C VAL A 22 3.49 9.81 -3.97
N ASP A 23 4.34 10.32 -4.87
CA ASP A 23 4.16 10.19 -6.31
C ASP A 23 4.36 8.73 -6.71
N MET A 24 5.43 8.08 -6.22
CA MET A 24 5.69 6.66 -6.48
C MET A 24 4.54 5.76 -5.98
N PHE A 25 3.92 6.10 -4.84
CA PHE A 25 2.78 5.37 -4.29
C PHE A 25 1.54 5.49 -5.18
N TRP A 26 1.15 6.71 -5.56
CA TRP A 26 -0.07 6.94 -6.35
C TRP A 26 0.10 6.60 -7.82
N ASP A 27 1.31 6.71 -8.39
CA ASP A 27 1.59 6.29 -9.76
C ASP A 27 1.26 4.80 -9.95
N PHE A 28 1.72 3.95 -9.01
CA PHE A 28 1.41 2.52 -9.07
C PHE A 28 -0.08 2.23 -8.91
N ILE A 29 -0.76 2.89 -7.97
CA ILE A 29 -2.18 2.63 -7.69
C ILE A 29 -3.07 3.12 -8.84
N SER A 30 -2.80 4.32 -9.35
CA SER A 30 -3.59 4.94 -10.42
C SER A 30 -3.48 4.20 -11.75
N LEU A 31 -2.31 3.63 -12.06
CA LEU A 31 -2.09 2.86 -13.28
C LEU A 31 -2.62 1.41 -13.20
N ARG A 32 -2.98 0.93 -12.01
CA ARG A 32 -3.36 -0.46 -11.73
C ARG A 32 -4.72 -0.52 -11.02
N PRO A 33 -5.84 -0.47 -11.76
CA PRO A 33 -7.17 -0.44 -11.16
C PRO A 33 -7.48 -1.67 -10.31
N GLU A 34 -6.79 -2.80 -10.50
CA GLU A 34 -6.90 -3.98 -9.64
C GLU A 34 -6.56 -3.73 -8.16
N THR A 35 -5.84 -2.64 -7.86
CA THR A 35 -5.48 -2.26 -6.48
C THR A 35 -6.63 -1.59 -5.72
N THR A 36 -7.68 -1.12 -6.42
CA THR A 36 -8.75 -0.28 -5.86
C THR A 36 -9.41 -0.87 -4.63
N HIS A 37 -9.73 -2.17 -4.65
CA HIS A 37 -10.40 -2.82 -3.52
C HIS A 37 -9.56 -2.75 -2.22
N GLN A 38 -8.28 -3.08 -2.32
CA GLN A 38 -7.37 -3.06 -1.18
C GLN A 38 -7.07 -1.64 -0.71
N VAL A 39 -6.96 -0.69 -1.63
CA VAL A 39 -6.73 0.73 -1.33
C VAL A 39 -7.90 1.31 -0.55
N SER A 40 -9.15 1.02 -0.94
CA SER A 40 -10.34 1.45 -0.19
C SER A 40 -10.36 0.88 1.24
N PHE A 41 -9.94 -0.36 1.43
CA PHE A 41 -9.81 -0.94 2.77
C PHE A 41 -8.70 -0.27 3.59
N LEU A 42 -7.54 -0.01 2.97
CA LEU A 42 -6.40 0.63 3.62
C LEU A 42 -6.71 2.06 4.07
N PHE A 43 -7.47 2.82 3.29
CA PHE A 43 -7.86 4.20 3.66
C PHE A 43 -9.12 4.28 4.52
N SER A 44 -9.72 3.15 4.89
CA SER A 44 -10.77 3.11 5.92
C SER A 44 -10.18 3.14 7.33
N ASP A 45 -11.02 3.24 8.36
CA ASP A 45 -10.60 3.17 9.76
C ASP A 45 -9.82 1.88 10.11
N ARG A 46 -9.97 0.83 9.30
CA ARG A 46 -9.21 -0.43 9.46
C ARG A 46 -7.75 -0.32 9.04
N GLY A 47 -7.36 0.75 8.34
CA GLY A 47 -5.96 1.02 7.97
C GLY A 47 -5.05 1.33 9.16
N ILE A 48 -5.62 1.83 10.26
CA ILE A 48 -4.90 2.17 11.50
C ILE A 48 -5.62 1.48 12.67
N PRO A 49 -5.42 0.16 12.84
CA PRO A 49 -6.08 -0.58 13.91
C PRO A 49 -5.59 -0.11 15.29
N ILE A 50 -6.46 -0.19 16.29
CA ILE A 50 -6.12 0.08 17.69
C ILE A 50 -5.36 -1.14 18.27
N GLY A 51 -4.12 -1.30 17.82
CA GLY A 51 -3.25 -2.44 18.15
C GLY A 51 -3.70 -3.76 17.53
N TYR A 52 -2.85 -4.79 17.67
CA TYR A 52 -3.08 -6.09 17.03
C TYR A 52 -4.27 -6.89 17.59
N ARG A 53 -4.75 -6.57 18.80
CA ARG A 53 -5.86 -7.29 19.47
C ARG A 53 -7.25 -6.98 18.89
N HIS A 54 -7.38 -5.87 18.16
CA HIS A 54 -8.65 -5.39 17.63
C HIS A 54 -8.69 -5.44 16.10
N MET A 55 -7.92 -6.35 15.49
CA MET A 55 -7.83 -6.55 14.05
C MET A 55 -8.17 -8.00 13.69
N ASN A 56 -8.93 -8.18 12.62
CA ASN A 56 -9.26 -9.51 12.07
C ASN A 56 -8.16 -9.98 11.10
N GLY A 57 -7.95 -11.29 11.00
CA GLY A 57 -7.06 -11.92 10.02
C GLY A 57 -7.84 -12.68 8.93
N TYR A 58 -7.40 -12.57 7.68
CA TYR A 58 -8.01 -13.22 6.51
C TYR A 58 -6.90 -13.82 5.64
N GLY A 59 -7.14 -14.99 5.03
CA GLY A 59 -6.17 -15.77 4.26
C GLY A 59 -6.71 -16.28 2.94
#